data_AF-A0A5N5SQB8-F1
#
_entry.id   AF-A0A5N5SQB8-F1
#
_cell.length_a   1.000
_cell.length_b   1.000
_cell.length_c   1.000
_cell.angle_alpha   90.00
_cell.angle_beta   90.00
_cell.angle_gamma   90.00
#
_symmetry.space_group_name_H-M   'P 1'
#
loop_
_entity.id
_entity.type
_entity.pdbx_description
1 polymer ?
#
loop_
_entity_poly.entity_id
_entity_poly.type
_entity_poly.pdbx_seq_one_letter_code
_entity_poly.pdbx_strand_id
1 'polypeptide(L)' 'MVLGPKDVSKVVLGILTPYTINFLKHIKDFFGVSFKIDPYKEQFIGVDDDTSDLNLGSPKFIFSCMGVGYTNISKPQLIM' A
#
# COMPACT_ATOMS: atom_id res chain seq x y z
N MET A 1 5.54 5.28 1.39
CA MET A 1 5.53 3.81 1.33
C MET A 1 6.94 3.31 1.55
N VAL A 2 7.53 2.48 0.69
CA VAL A 2 8.83 1.82 0.98
C VAL A 2 9.97 2.81 1.14
N LEU A 3 10.23 3.69 0.17
CA LEU A 3 11.27 4.72 0.23
C LEU A 3 10.80 6.02 0.95
N GLY A 4 9.72 5.94 1.73
CA GLY A 4 9.24 7.07 2.51
C GLY A 4 10.03 7.27 3.80
N PRO A 5 9.62 8.23 4.65
CA PRO A 5 10.04 8.31 6.04
C PRO A 5 9.75 7.00 6.79
N LYS A 6 10.28 6.85 8.02
CA LYS A 6 10.03 5.67 8.87
C LYS A 6 8.65 5.72 9.51
N ASP A 7 7.61 5.70 8.68
CA ASP A 7 6.21 5.72 9.07
C ASP A 7 5.44 4.54 8.48
N VAL A 8 4.31 4.19 9.09
CA VAL A 8 3.39 3.20 8.53
C VAL A 8 2.48 3.90 7.55
N SER A 9 2.55 3.47 6.30
CA SER A 9 1.68 3.98 5.25
C SER A 9 0.74 2.89 4.76
N LYS A 10 -0.45 3.28 4.30
CA LYS A 10 -1.47 2.38 3.76
C LYS A 10 -1.82 2.76 2.31
N VAL A 11 -1.96 1.78 1.43
CA VAL A 11 -2.41 1.97 0.04
C VAL A 11 -3.43 0.92 -0.32
N VAL A 12 -4.48 1.33 -1.02
CA VAL A 12 -5.47 0.41 -1.58
C VAL A 12 -5.07 0.09 -3.01
N LEU A 13 -4.93 -1.20 -3.30
CA LEU A 13 -4.64 -1.71 -4.64
C LEU A 13 -5.76 -2.66 -5.08
N GLY A 14 -5.95 -2.79 -6.39
CA GLY A 14 -6.84 -3.79 -6.97
C GLY A 14 -6.22 -5.18 -6.99
N ILE A 15 -6.64 -6.01 -7.95
CA ILE A 15 -6.12 -7.37 -8.13
C ILE A 15 -4.59 -7.38 -8.31
N LEU A 16 -3.94 -8.33 -7.63
CA LEU A 16 -2.51 -8.56 -7.79
C LEU A 16 -2.26 -9.45 -9.01
N THR A 17 -1.48 -8.93 -9.95
CA THR A 17 -0.94 -9.75 -11.04
C THR A 17 0.29 -10.54 -10.56
N PRO A 18 0.66 -11.66 -11.21
CA PRO A 18 1.90 -12.37 -10.90
C PRO A 18 3.14 -11.48 -10.98
N TYR A 19 3.15 -10.53 -11.91
CA TYR A 19 4.19 -9.51 -12.03
C TYR A 19 4.31 -8.66 -10.76
N THR A 20 3.18 -8.15 -10.26
CA THR A 20 3.14 -7.35 -9.03
C THR A 20 3.62 -8.16 -7.83
N ILE A 21 3.27 -9.45 -7.74
CA ILE A 21 3.72 -10.32 -6.65
C ILE A 21 5.24 -10.47 -6.66
N ASN A 22 5.85 -10.71 -7.82
CA ASN A 22 7.30 -10.80 -7.93
C ASN A 22 7.98 -9.47 -7.63
N PHE A 23 7.40 -8.36 -8.04
CA PHE A 23 7.90 -7.03 -7.65
C PHE A 23 7.88 -6.82 -6.13
N LEU A 24 6.82 -7.23 -5.44
CA LEU A 24 6.75 -7.17 -3.97
C LEU A 24 7.79 -8.08 -3.29
N LYS A 25 8.09 -9.24 -3.88
CA LYS A 25 9.19 -10.11 -3.41
C LYS A 25 10.54 -9.41 -3.54
N HIS A 26 10.82 -8.80 -4.69
CA HIS A 26 12.05 -8.01 -4.86
C HIS A 26 12.13 -6.88 -3.84
N ILE A 27 11.05 -6.15 -3.57
CA ILE A 27 11.05 -5.11 -2.53
C ILE A 27 11.45 -5.70 -1.17
N LYS A 28 10.92 -6.88 -0.80
CA LYS A 28 11.30 -7.55 0.44
C LYS A 28 12.78 -7.94 0.45
N ASP A 29 13.30 -8.48 -0.65
CA ASP A 29 14.69 -8.94 -0.73
C ASP A 29 15.70 -7.78 -0.73
N PHE A 30 15.41 -6.67 -1.42
CA PHE A 30 16.30 -5.52 -1.51
C PHE A 30 16.20 -4.56 -0.33
N PHE A 31 14.98 -4.29 0.17
CA PHE A 31 14.73 -3.28 1.20
C PHE A 31 14.38 -3.88 2.57
N GLY A 32 14.15 -5.19 2.68
CA GLY A 32 13.71 -5.83 3.91
C GLY A 32 12.27 -5.48 4.33
N VAL A 33 11.52 -4.78 3.48
CA VAL A 33 10.17 -4.31 3.81
C VAL A 33 9.13 -5.39 3.54
N SER A 34 8.30 -5.66 4.54
CA SER A 34 7.15 -6.57 4.43
C SER A 34 5.84 -5.78 4.37
N PHE A 35 4.90 -6.28 3.55
CA PHE A 35 3.57 -5.71 3.42
C PHE A 35 2.57 -6.58 4.18
N LYS A 36 1.77 -5.95 5.04
CA LYS A 36 0.55 -6.54 5.57
C LYS A 36 -0.56 -6.33 4.55
N ILE A 37 -1.22 -7.40 4.13
CA ILE A 37 -2.28 -7.38 3.12
C ILE A 37 -3.59 -7.77 3.80
N ASP A 38 -4.54 -6.86 3.83
CA ASP A 38 -5.89 -7.11 4.34
C ASP A 38 -6.91 -6.85 3.22
N PRO A 39 -8.05 -7.56 3.16
CA PRO A 39 -9.12 -7.24 2.21
C PRO A 39 -9.68 -5.85 2.48
N TYR A 40 -9.85 -5.05 1.43
CA TYR A 40 -10.43 -3.71 1.57
C TYR A 40 -11.96 -3.84 1.62
N LYS A 41 -12.54 -3.45 2.76
CA LYS A 41 -14.00 -3.33 2.91
C LYS A 41 -14.38 -1.87 2.65
N GLU A 42 -15.09 -1.62 1.57
CA GLU A 42 -15.72 -0.31 1.34
C GLU A 42 -16.80 -0.12 2.41
N GLN A 43 -16.55 0.75 3.38
CA GLN A 43 -17.60 1.28 4.22
C GLN A 43 -18.35 2.31 3.38
N PHE A 44 -19.47 1.90 2.77
CA PHE A 44 -20.36 2.82 2.07
C PHE A 44 -20.81 3.91 3.05
N ILE A 45 -20.35 5.13 2.82
CA ILE A 45 -20.83 6.33 3.51
C ILE A 45 -22.17 6.70 2.85
N GLY A 46 -23.26 6.32 3.52
CA GLY A 46 -24.59 6.91 3.41
C GLY A 46 -25.26 6.96 2.05
N VAL A 47 -26.01 5.90 1.69
CA VAL A 47 -27.31 6.01 0.99
C VAL A 47 -28.16 4.79 1.39
N ASP A 48 -29.28 5.06 2.04
CA ASP A 48 -30.52 4.27 2.26
C ASP A 48 -30.53 2.75 2.00
N ASP A 49 -30.57 2.03 3.14
CA ASP A 49 -31.21 0.77 3.56
C ASP A 49 -31.71 -0.35 2.61
N ASP A 50 -31.49 -0.42 1.30
CA ASP A 50 -32.06 -1.55 0.51
C ASP A 50 -31.24 -2.05 -0.71
N THR A 51 -29.99 -1.64 -0.88
CA THR A 51 -29.16 -2.05 -2.05
C THR A 51 -27.71 -2.46 -1.69
N SER A 52 -27.53 -3.13 -0.56
CA SER A 52 -26.22 -3.42 0.05
C SER A 52 -25.36 -4.51 -0.61
N ASP A 53 -25.77 -5.09 -1.75
CA ASP A 53 -25.07 -6.24 -2.37
C ASP A 53 -24.63 -6.01 -3.83
N LEU A 54 -24.65 -4.78 -4.34
CA LEU A 54 -24.08 -4.50 -5.67
C LEU A 54 -22.59 -4.16 -5.55
N ASN A 55 -21.78 -5.16 -5.15
CA ASN A 55 -20.31 -5.15 -5.25
C ASN A 55 -19.85 -5.08 -6.73
N LEU A 56 -20.19 -4.00 -7.44
CA LEU A 56 -19.95 -3.83 -8.88
C LEU A 56 -18.47 -3.52 -9.19
N GLY A 57 -17.61 -3.45 -8.17
CA GLY A 57 -16.17 -3.21 -8.28
C GLY A 57 -15.32 -4.47 -8.24
N SER A 58 -14.10 -4.39 -8.78
CA SER A 58 -13.10 -5.46 -8.63
C SER A 58 -12.62 -5.57 -7.18
N PRO A 59 -12.19 -6.77 -6.72
CA PRO A 59 -11.72 -6.95 -5.36
C PRO A 59 -10.48 -6.09 -5.10
N LYS A 60 -10.50 -5.36 -3.98
CA LYS A 60 -9.45 -4.46 -3.53
C LYS A 60 -8.82 -4.98 -2.25
N PHE A 61 -7.54 -4.68 -2.07
CA PHE A 61 -6.77 -5.02 -0.90
C PHE A 61 -6.08 -3.77 -0.35
N ILE A 62 -6.02 -3.65 0.96
CA ILE A 62 -5.24 -2.62 1.63
C ILE A 62 -3.87 -3.19 2.02
N PHE A 63 -2.82 -2.53 1.56
CA PHE A 63 -1.44 -2.85 1.85
C PHE A 63 -0.93 -1.86 2.88
N SER A 64 -0.39 -2.37 3.97
CA SER A 64 0.29 -1.56 4.99
C SER A 64 1.76 -1.92 5.03
N CYS A 65 2.66 -0.94 4.96
CA CYS A 65 4.10 -1.15 5.15
C CYS A 65 4.76 0.01 5.89
N MET A 66 5.89 -0.27 6.53
CA MET A 66 6.76 0.74 7.13
C MET A 66 7.81 1.19 6.11
N GLY A 67 8.02 2.50 5.98
CA GLY A 67 9.08 3.04 5.11
C GLY A 67 10.48 2.88 5.70
N VAL A 68 11.50 2.86 4.84
CA VAL A 68 12.91 2.68 5.22
C VAL A 68 13.59 3.96 5.69
N GLY A 69 12.94 5.13 5.53
CA GLY A 69 13.53 6.43 5.86
C GLY A 69 14.48 6.94 4.79
N TYR A 70 14.22 6.66 3.51
CA TYR A 70 15.11 7.08 2.43
C TYR A 70 15.05 8.59 2.21
N THR A 71 16.22 9.21 2.12
CA THR A 71 16.40 10.61 1.74
C THR A 71 17.28 10.67 0.50
N ASN A 72 16.98 11.60 -0.41
CA ASN A 72 17.73 11.74 -1.66
C ASN A 72 19.19 12.13 -1.38
N ILE A 73 20.12 11.21 -1.65
CA ILE A 73 21.57 11.35 -1.41
C ILE A 73 22.20 12.39 -2.34
N SER A 74 21.61 12.65 -3.51
CA SER A 74 22.11 13.65 -4.47
C SER A 74 21.79 15.08 -4.07
N LYS A 75 20.87 15.30 -3.12
CA LYS A 75 20.60 16.64 -2.59
C LYS A 75 21.60 16.92 -1.46
N PRO A 76 22.39 18.00 -1.53
CA PRO A 76 23.27 18.38 -0.43
C PRO A 76 22.41 18.62 0.81
N GLN A 77 22.58 17.79 1.83
CA GLN A 77 22.03 18.07 3.15
C GLN A 77 22.85 19.20 3.76
N LEU A 78 22.22 20.36 3.86
CA LEU A 78 22.72 21.46 4.67
C LEU A 78 22.67 20.99 6.14
N ILE A 79 23.78 20.39 6.58
CA ILE A 79 24.01 20.08 7.99
C ILE A 79 24.14 21.45 8.68
N MET A 80 23.14 21.81 9.48
CA MET A 80 23.20 22.91 10.43
C MET A 80 23.56 22.37 11.80
#